data_AF-A0A8J8P1E5-F1
#
_entry.id   AF-A0A8J8P1E5-F1
#
_cell.length_a   1.000
_cell.length_b   1.000
_cell.length_c   1.000
_cell.angle_alpha   90.00
_cell.angle_beta   90.00
_cell.angle_gamma   90.00
#
_symmetry.space_group_name_H-M   'P 1'
#
loop_
_entity.id
_entity.type
_entity.pdbx_description
1 polymer ?
#
loop_
_entity_poly.entity_id
_entity_poly.type
_entity_poly.pdbx_seq_one_letter_code
_entity_poly.pdbx_strand_id
1 'polypeptide(L)'
;MTVLSNKRQAIHDIFKLMDSSQIGRIDTLELFAPILISIQGKWETILTNAMVIYGFNCETEFSRDEFHFFLDCFFRGLLKLLIVVDKADPVLRGPALSIFSRKKPVPLHAGKRLSPPDLDKLVSQVFPPNIEVLERADFIEAMKQPKEIAEYIKYFNEMFLKSVAAFRQKILDRIHITQFIRKSLLDVQRVVYTKIIEIESAKLALQASSNSQSQPQPSPVMSNGGGNTEQNPQAIQSKNVVQIGDNPRRVFHKDSQRRMWKAVE
;
A
#
# COMPACT_ATOMS: atom_id res chain seq x y z
N MET A 1 19.45 -10.90 -14.26
CA MET A 1 18.79 -9.58 -14.23
C MET A 1 17.83 -9.53 -13.05
N THR A 2 18.10 -8.70 -12.07
CA THR A 2 17.23 -8.49 -10.91
C THR A 2 15.93 -7.82 -11.36
N VAL A 3 14.79 -8.43 -11.02
CA VAL A 3 13.46 -7.86 -11.30
C VAL A 3 13.29 -6.66 -10.36
N LEU A 4 13.68 -5.48 -10.84
CA LEU A 4 13.73 -4.22 -10.08
C LEU A 4 12.35 -3.79 -9.51
N SER A 5 11.23 -4.27 -10.07
CA SER A 5 9.87 -4.09 -9.53
C SER A 5 8.83 -4.73 -10.46
N ASN A 6 7.76 -5.33 -9.92
CA ASN A 6 6.59 -5.76 -10.69
C ASN A 6 5.73 -4.58 -11.20
N LYS A 7 6.14 -3.33 -10.94
CA LYS A 7 5.38 -2.12 -11.28
C LYS A 7 5.83 -1.44 -12.58
N ARG A 8 6.60 -2.12 -13.45
CA ARG A 8 7.09 -1.54 -14.72
C ARG A 8 5.97 -0.92 -15.56
N GLN A 9 4.84 -1.61 -15.69
CA GLN A 9 3.70 -1.12 -16.44
C GLN A 9 3.11 0.16 -15.83
N ALA A 10 2.96 0.20 -14.51
CA ALA A 10 2.44 1.39 -13.81
C ALA A 10 3.39 2.58 -13.95
N ILE A 11 4.71 2.37 -13.86
CA ILE A 11 5.71 3.42 -14.08
C ILE A 11 5.62 3.94 -15.51
N HIS A 12 5.52 3.06 -16.50
CA HIS A 12 5.37 3.43 -17.90
C HIS A 12 4.06 4.21 -18.16
N ASP A 13 2.95 3.83 -17.53
CA ASP A 13 1.68 4.57 -17.64
C ASP A 13 1.75 5.96 -16.97
N ILE A 14 2.41 6.07 -15.80
CA ILE A 14 2.68 7.37 -15.14
C ILE A 14 3.58 8.23 -16.03
N PHE A 15 4.61 7.65 -16.63
CA PHE A 15 5.51 8.37 -17.52
C PHE A 15 4.75 8.98 -18.71
N LYS A 16 3.92 8.17 -19.39
CA LYS A 16 3.07 8.64 -20.48
C LYS A 16 2.09 9.73 -20.06
N LEU A 17 1.59 9.67 -18.83
CA LEU A 17 0.69 10.69 -18.27
C LEU A 17 1.41 12.03 -18.05
N MET A 18 2.62 11.96 -17.51
CA MET A 18 3.44 13.14 -17.18
C MET A 18 4.09 13.77 -18.42
N ASP A 19 4.40 12.97 -19.43
CA ASP A 19 4.90 13.39 -20.74
C ASP A 19 3.74 13.76 -21.69
N SER A 20 2.88 14.68 -21.25
CA SER A 20 1.72 15.13 -22.03
C SER A 20 2.11 15.75 -23.38
N SER A 21 3.34 16.27 -23.48
CA SER A 21 3.90 16.88 -24.69
C SER A 21 4.63 15.90 -25.61
N GLN A 22 4.74 14.63 -25.21
CA GLN A 22 5.40 13.55 -25.98
C GLN A 22 6.86 13.88 -26.36
N ILE A 23 7.59 14.54 -25.46
CA ILE A 23 9.01 14.91 -25.67
C ILE A 23 9.93 13.73 -25.30
N GLY A 24 9.41 12.71 -24.65
CA GLY A 24 10.20 11.58 -24.15
C GLY A 24 10.95 11.89 -22.85
N ARG A 25 10.55 12.96 -22.13
CA ARG A 25 11.10 13.33 -20.82
C ARG A 25 10.05 14.03 -19.96
N ILE A 26 10.18 13.90 -18.64
CA ILE A 26 9.36 14.62 -17.67
C ILE A 26 10.14 15.86 -17.22
N ASP A 27 9.53 17.03 -17.35
CA ASP A 27 10.08 18.25 -16.74
C ASP A 27 10.05 18.10 -15.22
N THR A 28 11.24 18.11 -14.61
CA THR A 28 11.39 17.88 -13.17
C THR A 28 10.76 19.01 -12.37
N LEU A 29 10.84 20.26 -12.82
CA LEU A 29 10.29 21.40 -12.09
C LEU A 29 8.76 21.34 -12.07
N GLU A 30 8.14 21.01 -13.20
CA GLU A 30 6.69 20.77 -13.23
C GLU A 30 6.24 19.66 -12.28
N LEU A 31 7.07 18.62 -12.07
CA LEU A 31 6.76 17.55 -11.12
C LEU A 31 7.02 17.99 -9.67
N PHE A 32 8.09 18.74 -9.43
CA PHE A 32 8.48 19.17 -8.09
C PHE A 32 7.52 20.19 -7.50
N ALA A 33 6.99 21.14 -8.29
CA ALA A 33 6.05 22.15 -7.76
C ALA A 33 4.84 21.55 -7.03
N PRO A 34 4.02 20.66 -7.63
CA PRO A 34 2.89 20.07 -6.93
C PRO A 34 3.33 19.14 -5.81
N ILE A 35 4.46 18.43 -5.93
CA ILE A 35 4.99 17.59 -4.83
C ILE A 35 5.35 18.47 -3.63
N LEU A 36 6.03 19.58 -3.85
CA LEU A 36 6.45 20.51 -2.80
C LEU A 36 5.23 21.01 -2.01
N ILE A 37 4.20 21.46 -2.72
CA ILE A 37 2.95 21.91 -2.10
C ILE A 37 2.20 20.75 -1.42
N SER A 38 2.41 19.51 -1.85
CA SER A 38 1.75 18.32 -1.31
C SER A 38 2.38 17.77 -0.04
N ILE A 39 3.57 18.24 0.35
CA ILE A 39 4.27 17.77 1.54
C ILE A 39 3.59 18.32 2.80
N GLN A 40 3.51 17.47 3.83
CA GLN A 40 3.07 17.88 5.16
C GLN A 40 4.17 18.74 5.81
N GLY A 41 3.86 19.99 6.16
CA GLY A 41 4.82 20.90 6.77
C GLY A 41 4.20 22.23 7.18
N LYS A 42 5.01 23.08 7.82
CA LYS A 42 4.63 24.47 8.08
C LYS A 42 4.55 25.23 6.76
N TRP A 43 3.51 26.03 6.59
CA TRP A 43 3.27 26.82 5.38
C TRP A 43 4.48 27.67 4.97
N GLU A 44 5.10 28.35 5.94
CA GLU A 44 6.30 29.17 5.72
C GLU A 44 7.48 28.36 5.19
N THR A 45 7.65 27.12 5.65
CA THR A 45 8.71 26.21 5.18
C THR A 45 8.44 25.78 3.74
N ILE A 46 7.18 25.54 3.36
CA ILE A 46 6.80 25.20 1.99
C ILE A 46 7.13 26.37 1.05
N LEU A 47 6.79 27.60 1.43
CA LEU A 47 7.10 28.80 0.66
C LEU A 47 8.61 29.06 0.57
N THR A 48 9.33 28.89 1.68
CA THR A 48 10.80 29.02 1.70
C THR A 48 11.45 28.01 0.75
N ASN A 49 10.99 26.77 0.75
CA ASN A 49 11.48 25.75 -0.17
C ASN A 49 11.12 26.07 -1.63
N ALA A 50 9.97 26.70 -1.89
CA ALA A 50 9.61 27.15 -3.24
C ALA A 50 10.60 28.22 -3.71
N MET A 51 10.92 29.19 -2.87
CA MET A 51 11.95 30.19 -3.16
C MET A 51 13.32 29.56 -3.42
N VAL A 52 13.73 28.56 -2.63
CA VAL A 52 15.03 27.89 -2.84
C VAL A 52 15.08 27.11 -4.15
N ILE A 53 13.97 26.52 -4.59
CA ILE A 53 13.93 25.69 -5.81
C ILE A 53 13.75 26.55 -7.08
N TYR A 54 12.99 27.64 -7.00
CA TYR A 54 12.60 28.46 -8.15
C TYR A 54 13.25 29.85 -8.19
N GLY A 55 13.85 30.30 -7.09
CA GLY A 55 14.68 31.50 -7.01
C GLY A 55 16.08 31.20 -7.50
N PHE A 56 16.34 31.45 -8.77
CA PHE A 56 17.60 31.10 -9.43
C PHE A 56 18.70 32.11 -9.15
N ASN A 57 18.34 33.38 -8.93
CA ASN A 57 19.32 34.47 -8.86
C ASN A 57 19.84 34.74 -7.44
N CYS A 58 18.98 34.62 -6.43
CA CYS A 58 19.32 34.97 -5.05
C CYS A 58 18.52 34.10 -4.06
N GLU A 59 19.18 33.55 -3.04
CA GLU A 59 18.49 32.69 -2.06
C GLU A 59 17.57 33.48 -1.10
N THR A 60 17.86 34.76 -0.88
CA THR A 60 17.15 35.61 0.09
C THR A 60 16.01 36.40 -0.52
N GLU A 61 15.94 36.46 -1.84
CA GLU A 61 14.98 37.26 -2.60
C GLU A 61 14.17 36.37 -3.53
N PHE A 62 12.99 36.84 -3.93
CA PHE A 62 12.18 36.18 -4.94
C PHE A 62 11.66 37.21 -5.92
N SER A 63 12.07 37.09 -7.17
CA SER A 63 11.62 37.98 -8.23
C SER A 63 10.21 37.62 -8.72
N ARG A 64 9.57 38.61 -9.33
CA ARG A 64 8.26 38.50 -9.97
C ARG A 64 8.26 37.41 -11.05
N ASP A 65 9.30 37.34 -11.86
CA ASP A 65 9.45 36.37 -12.94
C ASP A 65 9.66 34.95 -12.42
N GLU A 66 10.45 34.79 -11.35
CA GLU A 66 10.64 33.50 -10.70
C GLU A 66 9.35 33.00 -10.05
N PHE A 67 8.58 33.89 -9.42
CA PHE A 67 7.27 33.53 -8.88
C PHE A 67 6.26 33.20 -9.99
N HIS A 68 6.24 33.96 -11.08
CA HIS A 68 5.44 33.65 -12.27
C HIS A 68 5.79 32.26 -12.81
N PHE A 69 7.08 31.97 -12.97
CA PHE A 69 7.57 30.68 -13.43
C PHE A 69 7.20 29.54 -12.49
N PHE A 70 7.32 29.73 -11.17
CA PHE A 70 6.85 28.80 -10.16
C PHE A 70 5.35 28.47 -10.33
N LEU A 71 4.51 29.49 -10.52
CA LEU A 71 3.07 29.29 -10.73
C LEU A 71 2.77 28.52 -12.02
N ASP A 72 3.44 28.83 -13.13
CA ASP A 72 3.30 28.07 -14.38
C ASP A 72 3.65 26.58 -14.16
N CYS A 73 4.79 26.29 -13.52
CA CYS A 73 5.19 24.93 -13.18
C CYS A 73 4.18 24.23 -12.26
N PHE A 74 3.69 24.93 -11.23
CA PHE A 74 2.72 24.40 -10.29
C PHE A 74 1.42 23.99 -10.97
N PHE A 75 0.83 24.88 -11.77
CA PHE A 75 -0.44 24.58 -12.44
C PHE A 75 -0.29 23.55 -13.55
N ARG A 76 0.82 23.54 -14.29
CA ARG A 76 1.12 22.48 -15.28
C ARG A 76 1.25 21.11 -14.62
N GLY A 77 2.00 21.04 -13.53
CA GLY A 77 2.13 19.84 -12.71
C GLY A 77 0.79 19.38 -12.17
N LEU A 78 0.01 20.31 -11.62
CA LEU A 78 -1.32 20.03 -11.08
C LEU A 78 -2.26 19.44 -12.13
N LEU A 79 -2.35 20.05 -13.31
CA LEU A 79 -3.24 19.58 -14.39
C LEU A 79 -2.84 18.19 -14.93
N LYS A 80 -1.56 17.80 -14.80
CA LYS A 80 -1.09 16.44 -15.12
C LYS A 80 -1.50 15.41 -14.05
N LEU A 81 -1.63 15.85 -12.80
CA LEU A 81 -1.99 15.00 -11.66
C LEU A 81 -3.50 14.91 -11.38
N LEU A 82 -4.28 15.87 -11.88
CA LEU A 82 -5.75 15.90 -11.71
C LEU A 82 -6.43 14.84 -12.58
N ILE A 83 -6.57 13.64 -12.00
CA ILE A 83 -7.34 12.54 -12.59
C ILE A 83 -8.82 12.80 -12.33
N VAL A 84 -9.61 12.97 -13.39
CA VAL A 84 -11.07 13.08 -13.27
C VAL A 84 -11.65 11.70 -12.98
N VAL A 85 -12.28 11.58 -11.82
CA VAL A 85 -13.15 10.45 -11.49
C VAL A 85 -14.53 10.78 -12.06
N ASP A 86 -14.97 10.02 -13.05
CA ASP A 86 -16.23 10.25 -13.75
C ASP A 86 -17.41 10.24 -12.77
N LYS A 87 -18.29 11.25 -12.84
CA LYS A 87 -19.43 11.44 -11.92
C LYS A 87 -20.60 10.51 -12.24
N ALA A 88 -20.59 9.85 -13.40
CA ALA A 88 -21.72 9.06 -13.88
C ALA A 88 -21.77 7.62 -13.34
N ASP A 89 -20.74 7.14 -12.63
CA ASP A 89 -20.70 5.73 -12.19
C ASP A 89 -20.82 5.58 -10.65
N PRO A 90 -22.02 5.26 -10.12
CA PRO A 90 -22.24 5.08 -8.69
C PRO A 90 -21.47 3.88 -8.10
N VAL A 91 -20.87 3.02 -8.93
CA VAL A 91 -20.07 1.85 -8.50
C VAL A 91 -18.68 2.24 -7.97
N LEU A 92 -18.20 3.46 -8.24
CA LEU A 92 -16.96 4.00 -7.64
C LEU A 92 -17.13 4.53 -6.21
N ARG A 93 -18.33 4.36 -5.59
CA ARG A 93 -18.53 4.37 -4.14
C ARG A 93 -18.16 3.01 -3.52
N GLY A 94 -16.89 2.60 -3.55
CA GLY A 94 -16.50 1.33 -2.88
C GLY A 94 -15.10 0.82 -3.22
N PRO A 95 -14.49 -0.04 -2.36
CA PRO A 95 -13.07 0.04 -2.06
C PRO A 95 -12.22 -0.90 -2.92
N ALA A 96 -12.05 -0.58 -4.19
CA ALA A 96 -10.89 -1.01 -4.96
C ALA A 96 -10.82 -0.22 -6.25
N LEU A 97 -9.64 0.30 -6.56
CA LEU A 97 -9.26 0.62 -7.93
C LEU A 97 -9.73 -0.52 -8.84
N SER A 98 -10.73 -0.26 -9.68
CA SER A 98 -10.97 -1.08 -10.86
C SER A 98 -9.74 -0.89 -11.77
N ILE A 99 -8.82 -1.85 -11.71
CA ILE A 99 -7.59 -1.88 -12.51
C ILE A 99 -7.90 -2.25 -13.99
N PHE A 100 -9.15 -2.58 -14.34
CA PHE A 100 -9.48 -3.18 -15.65
C PHE A 100 -10.68 -2.59 -16.41
N SER A 101 -11.39 -1.56 -15.94
CA SER A 101 -12.37 -0.87 -16.78
C SER A 101 -11.67 0.02 -17.82
N ARG A 102 -11.88 -0.32 -19.09
CA ARG A 102 -11.09 0.04 -20.29
C ARG A 102 -11.11 1.51 -20.73
N LYS A 103 -11.68 2.43 -19.95
CA LYS A 103 -11.51 3.87 -20.18
C LYS A 103 -10.58 4.39 -19.10
N LYS A 104 -9.28 4.44 -19.43
CA LYS A 104 -8.25 4.99 -18.54
C LYS A 104 -8.74 6.36 -18.07
N PRO A 105 -8.76 6.65 -16.76
CA PRO A 105 -9.14 7.98 -16.30
C PRO A 105 -8.03 8.94 -16.78
N VAL A 106 -8.34 9.73 -17.81
CA VAL A 106 -7.42 10.69 -18.42
C VAL A 106 -7.62 12.03 -17.71
N PRO A 107 -6.57 12.82 -17.46
CA PRO A 107 -6.75 14.17 -16.99
C PRO A 107 -7.57 14.93 -18.04
N LEU A 108 -8.66 15.55 -17.61
CA LEU A 108 -9.62 16.25 -18.50
C LEU A 108 -8.93 17.27 -19.40
N HIS A 109 -7.84 17.84 -18.89
CA HIS A 109 -7.11 18.95 -19.47
C HIS A 109 -5.59 18.71 -19.39
N ALA A 110 -5.15 17.46 -19.63
CA ALA A 110 -3.72 17.13 -19.69
C ALA A 110 -2.99 18.08 -20.65
N GLY A 111 -1.98 18.80 -20.15
CA GLY A 111 -1.19 19.74 -20.95
C GLY A 111 -1.82 21.10 -21.20
N LYS A 112 -3.02 21.40 -20.66
CA LYS A 112 -3.50 22.79 -20.64
C LYS A 112 -2.60 23.65 -19.75
N ARG A 113 -2.51 24.93 -20.11
CA ARG A 113 -1.80 25.95 -19.35
C ARG A 113 -2.78 27.03 -18.92
N LEU A 114 -2.47 27.71 -17.82
CA LEU A 114 -3.13 28.98 -17.53
C LEU A 114 -2.76 29.98 -18.62
N SER A 115 -3.68 30.90 -18.90
CA SER A 115 -3.35 31.99 -19.81
C SER A 115 -2.32 32.92 -19.13
N PRO A 116 -1.36 33.50 -19.88
CA PRO A 116 -0.42 34.46 -19.29
C PRO A 116 -1.12 35.61 -18.54
N PRO A 117 -2.23 36.21 -19.04
CA PRO A 117 -2.97 37.23 -18.29
C PRO A 117 -3.52 36.76 -16.93
N ASP A 118 -3.97 35.50 -16.85
CA ASP A 118 -4.44 34.94 -15.57
C ASP A 118 -3.28 34.76 -14.59
N LEU A 119 -2.12 34.32 -15.07
CA LEU A 119 -0.90 34.22 -14.24
C LEU A 119 -0.45 35.59 -13.77
N ASP A 120 -0.38 36.58 -14.66
CA ASP A 120 -0.03 37.96 -14.33
C ASP A 120 -0.98 38.55 -13.28
N LYS A 121 -2.28 38.26 -13.40
CA LYS A 121 -3.27 38.63 -12.39
C LYS A 121 -2.93 38.02 -11.03
N LEU A 122 -2.61 36.73 -10.96
CA LEU A 122 -2.24 36.06 -9.70
C LEU A 122 -0.92 36.60 -9.11
N VAL A 123 0.08 36.84 -9.95
CA VAL A 123 1.38 37.41 -9.54
C VAL A 123 1.19 38.82 -8.99
N SER A 124 0.36 39.64 -9.63
CA SER A 124 0.07 41.01 -9.19
C SER A 124 -0.63 41.10 -7.83
N GLN A 125 -1.23 40.01 -7.34
CA GLN A 125 -1.76 39.97 -5.98
C GLN A 125 -0.64 39.93 -4.93
N VAL A 126 0.51 39.34 -5.27
CA VAL A 126 1.65 39.20 -4.35
C VAL A 126 2.65 40.34 -4.52
N PHE A 127 2.94 40.72 -5.77
CA PHE A 127 3.89 41.77 -6.12
C PHE A 127 3.16 43.08 -6.44
N PRO A 128 3.31 44.13 -5.60
CA PRO A 128 2.78 45.46 -5.89
C PRO A 128 3.27 46.00 -7.24
N PRO A 129 2.55 46.98 -7.84
CA PRO A 129 3.04 47.62 -9.05
C PRO A 129 4.42 48.26 -8.81
N ASN A 130 5.33 48.09 -9.76
CA ASN A 130 6.72 48.58 -9.72
C ASN A 130 7.67 47.88 -8.72
N ILE A 131 7.24 46.80 -8.07
CA ILE A 131 8.13 45.95 -7.27
C ILE A 131 8.41 44.67 -8.07
N GLU A 132 9.67 44.51 -8.49
CA GLU A 132 10.12 43.33 -9.23
C GLU A 132 10.66 42.22 -8.33
N VAL A 133 11.10 42.56 -7.11
CA VAL A 133 11.76 41.64 -6.19
C VAL A 133 11.24 41.86 -4.78
N LEU A 134 10.97 40.77 -4.06
CA LEU A 134 10.62 40.78 -2.65
C LEU A 134 11.65 39.98 -1.85
N GLU A 135 12.01 40.47 -0.65
CA GLU A 135 12.77 39.66 0.30
C GLU A 135 11.93 38.48 0.81
N ARG A 136 12.60 37.43 1.29
CA ARG A 136 11.95 36.21 1.82
C ARG A 136 10.89 36.51 2.88
N ALA A 137 11.19 37.41 3.82
CA ALA A 137 10.27 37.76 4.90
C ALA A 137 9.00 38.43 4.34
N ASP A 138 9.17 39.40 3.45
CA ASP A 138 8.09 40.15 2.82
C ASP A 138 7.23 39.27 1.91
N PHE A 139 7.85 38.36 1.16
CA PHE A 139 7.12 37.39 0.34
C PHE A 139 6.25 36.46 1.19
N ILE A 140 6.79 35.93 2.29
CA ILE A 140 6.04 35.09 3.22
C ILE A 140 4.89 35.87 3.85
N GLU A 141 5.11 37.12 4.25
CA GLU A 141 4.05 37.98 4.80
C GLU A 141 2.97 38.30 3.76
N ALA A 142 3.38 38.61 2.52
CA ALA A 142 2.46 38.84 1.41
C ALA A 142 1.60 37.61 1.09
N MET A 143 2.12 36.40 1.30
CA MET A 143 1.42 35.12 1.11
C MET A 143 0.58 34.67 2.32
N LYS A 144 0.73 35.32 3.49
CA LYS A 144 -0.14 35.08 4.67
C LYS A 144 -1.50 35.76 4.53
N GLN A 145 -1.56 36.86 3.78
CA GLN A 145 -2.81 37.56 3.52
C GLN A 145 -3.75 36.68 2.68
N PRO A 146 -5.08 36.72 2.94
CA PRO A 146 -6.05 35.93 2.18
C PRO A 146 -6.17 36.48 0.75
N LYS A 147 -5.32 35.96 -0.14
CA LYS A 147 -5.30 36.23 -1.57
C LYS A 147 -5.76 34.97 -2.30
N GLU A 148 -6.39 35.14 -3.46
CA GLU A 148 -6.91 34.02 -4.26
C GLU A 148 -5.83 32.96 -4.49
N ILE A 149 -4.60 33.38 -4.80
CA ILE A 149 -3.48 32.46 -5.02
C ILE A 149 -3.10 31.66 -3.77
N ALA A 150 -3.03 32.30 -2.60
CA ALA A 150 -2.71 31.64 -1.34
C ALA A 150 -3.81 30.62 -0.97
N GLU A 151 -5.07 30.98 -1.20
CA GLU A 151 -6.21 30.09 -0.99
C GLU A 151 -6.18 28.88 -1.93
N TYR A 152 -5.84 29.05 -3.21
CA TYR A 152 -5.73 27.93 -4.15
C TYR A 152 -4.63 26.95 -3.74
N ILE A 153 -3.44 27.45 -3.41
CA ILE A 153 -2.32 26.59 -3.02
C ILE A 153 -2.64 25.89 -1.70
N LYS A 154 -3.22 26.59 -0.72
CA LYS A 154 -3.65 26.00 0.56
C LYS A 154 -4.74 24.95 0.37
N TYR A 155 -5.77 25.24 -0.44
CA TYR A 155 -6.82 24.29 -0.77
C TYR A 155 -6.24 23.02 -1.40
N PHE A 156 -5.31 23.16 -2.33
CA PHE A 156 -4.65 22.01 -2.94
C PHE A 156 -3.84 21.19 -1.93
N ASN A 157 -3.03 21.84 -1.08
CA ASN A 157 -2.30 21.17 0.01
C ASN A 157 -3.26 20.37 0.90
N GLU A 158 -4.33 21.00 1.40
CA GLU A 158 -5.30 20.35 2.28
C GLU A 158 -6.00 19.16 1.60
N MET A 159 -6.42 19.32 0.35
CA MET A 159 -7.06 18.26 -0.43
C MET A 159 -6.11 17.08 -0.69
N PHE A 160 -4.84 17.37 -0.98
CA PHE A 160 -3.83 16.34 -1.16
C PHE A 160 -3.57 15.58 0.14
N LEU A 161 -3.39 16.28 1.26
CA LEU A 161 -3.20 15.67 2.58
C LEU A 161 -4.38 14.79 2.98
N LYS A 162 -5.62 15.25 2.74
CA LYS A 162 -6.84 14.45 2.95
C LYS A 162 -6.83 13.19 2.08
N SER A 163 -6.44 13.29 0.82
CA SER A 163 -6.33 12.14 -0.09
C SER A 163 -5.29 11.12 0.38
N VAL A 164 -4.11 11.59 0.81
CA VAL A 164 -3.05 10.73 1.38
C VAL A 164 -3.52 10.04 2.65
N ALA A 165 -4.19 10.77 3.56
CA ALA A 165 -4.75 10.20 4.77
C ALA A 165 -5.79 9.12 4.46
N ALA A 166 -6.71 9.39 3.54
CA ALA A 166 -7.71 8.42 3.10
C ALA A 166 -7.08 7.16 2.46
N PHE A 167 -6.02 7.33 1.66
CA PHE A 167 -5.28 6.21 1.08
C PHE A 167 -4.57 5.38 2.15
N ARG A 168 -3.90 6.03 3.12
CA ARG A 168 -3.27 5.34 4.26
C ARG A 168 -4.30 4.55 5.06
N GLN A 169 -5.46 5.13 5.34
CA GLN A 169 -6.54 4.45 6.05
C GLN A 169 -7.00 3.21 5.30
N LYS A 170 -7.24 3.31 3.98
CA LYS A 170 -7.60 2.14 3.15
C LYS A 170 -6.56 1.00 3.21
N ILE A 171 -5.27 1.35 3.28
CA ILE A 171 -4.20 0.35 3.45
C ILE A 171 -4.31 -0.33 4.82
N LEU A 172 -4.51 0.44 5.89
CA LEU A 172 -4.67 -0.10 7.24
C LEU A 172 -5.90 -1.00 7.33
N ASP A 173 -7.03 -0.58 6.78
CA ASP A 173 -8.26 -1.38 6.74
C ASP A 173 -8.02 -2.70 6.01
N ARG A 174 -7.31 -2.67 4.86
CA ARG A 174 -6.94 -3.88 4.14
C ARG A 174 -6.08 -4.82 4.98
N ILE A 175 -5.13 -4.29 5.75
CA ILE A 175 -4.29 -5.08 6.66
C ILE A 175 -5.17 -5.73 7.73
N HIS A 176 -6.05 -4.96 8.38
CA HIS A 176 -6.95 -5.47 9.41
C HIS A 176 -7.89 -6.56 8.86
N ILE A 177 -8.51 -6.33 7.71
CA ILE A 177 -9.37 -7.32 7.04
C ILE A 177 -8.58 -8.59 6.73
N THR A 178 -7.35 -8.46 6.21
CA THR A 178 -6.50 -9.62 5.90
C THR A 178 -6.15 -10.41 7.17
N GLN A 179 -5.83 -9.73 8.27
CA GLN A 179 -5.56 -10.35 9.56
C GLN A 179 -6.79 -11.05 10.14
N PHE A 180 -7.95 -10.39 10.04
CA PHE A 180 -9.24 -10.95 10.45
C PHE A 180 -9.55 -12.24 9.69
N ILE A 181 -9.52 -12.21 8.35
CA ILE A 181 -9.76 -13.39 7.50
C ILE A 181 -8.79 -14.51 7.86
N ARG A 182 -7.50 -14.19 8.05
CA ARG A 182 -6.50 -15.19 8.43
C ARG A 182 -6.81 -15.83 9.79
N LYS A 183 -7.23 -15.04 10.77
CA LYS A 183 -7.62 -15.53 12.09
C LYS A 183 -8.85 -16.44 11.98
N SER A 184 -9.90 -16.00 11.28
CA SER A 184 -11.11 -16.79 11.06
C SER A 184 -10.81 -18.13 10.38
N LEU A 185 -9.94 -18.14 9.36
CA LEU A 185 -9.53 -19.39 8.70
C LEU A 185 -8.81 -20.34 9.66
N LEU A 186 -7.93 -19.83 10.52
CA LEU A 186 -7.23 -20.64 11.53
C LEU A 186 -8.20 -21.18 12.59
N ASP A 187 -9.19 -20.41 12.99
CA ASP A 187 -10.21 -20.83 13.96
C ASP A 187 -11.10 -21.92 13.36
N VAL A 188 -11.56 -21.76 12.10
CA VAL A 188 -12.29 -22.81 11.37
C VAL A 188 -11.44 -24.07 11.25
N GLN A 189 -10.18 -23.94 10.86
CA GLN A 189 -9.26 -25.07 10.74
C GLN A 189 -9.10 -25.81 12.09
N ARG A 190 -8.98 -25.07 13.20
CA ARG A 190 -8.90 -25.66 14.54
C ARG A 190 -10.16 -26.44 14.89
N VAL A 191 -11.34 -25.86 14.69
CA VAL A 191 -12.63 -26.52 14.97
C VAL A 191 -12.78 -27.81 14.16
N VAL A 192 -12.45 -27.76 12.86
CA VAL A 192 -12.49 -28.94 11.98
C VAL A 192 -11.53 -30.03 12.49
N TYR A 193 -10.28 -29.69 12.84
CA TYR A 193 -9.35 -30.67 13.38
C TYR A 193 -9.81 -31.29 14.71
N THR A 194 -10.34 -30.48 15.63
CA THR A 194 -10.91 -31.00 16.88
C THR A 194 -12.04 -31.99 16.60
N LYS A 195 -12.94 -31.69 15.65
CA LYS A 195 -14.02 -32.61 15.28
C LYS A 195 -13.53 -33.89 14.62
N ILE A 196 -12.48 -33.82 13.80
CA ILE A 196 -11.85 -35.02 13.23
C ILE A 196 -11.32 -35.92 14.35
N ILE A 197 -10.59 -35.36 15.32
CA ILE A 197 -10.04 -36.11 16.47
C ILE A 197 -11.16 -36.73 17.32
N GLU A 198 -12.26 -36.01 17.55
CA GLU A 198 -13.43 -36.54 18.26
C GLU A 198 -14.06 -37.73 17.52
N ILE A 199 -14.21 -37.64 16.19
CA ILE A 199 -14.77 -38.73 15.37
C ILE A 199 -13.84 -39.95 15.36
N GLU A 200 -12.53 -39.73 15.22
CA GLU A 200 -11.53 -40.81 15.24
C GLU A 200 -11.50 -41.54 16.60
N SER A 201 -11.55 -40.78 17.70
CA SER A 201 -11.58 -41.37 19.05
C SER A 201 -12.88 -42.15 19.31
N ALA A 202 -14.03 -41.64 18.88
CA ALA A 202 -15.30 -42.36 18.96
C ALA A 202 -15.29 -43.66 18.14
N LYS A 203 -14.70 -43.63 16.94
CA LYS A 203 -14.55 -44.83 16.09
C LYS A 203 -13.68 -45.90 16.75
N LEU A 204 -12.56 -45.51 17.37
CA LEU A 204 -11.69 -46.43 18.11
C LEU A 204 -12.41 -47.05 19.32
N ALA A 205 -13.19 -46.26 20.07
CA ALA A 205 -13.97 -46.76 21.20
C ALA A 205 -15.02 -47.81 20.75
N LEU A 206 -15.70 -47.57 19.63
CA LEU A 206 -16.64 -48.54 19.06
C LEU A 206 -15.95 -49.85 18.66
N GLN A 207 -14.78 -49.78 18.01
CA GLN A 207 -14.00 -50.97 17.64
C GLN A 207 -13.52 -51.77 18.85
N ALA A 208 -13.14 -51.10 19.94
CA ALA A 208 -12.78 -51.77 21.18
C ALA A 208 -13.98 -52.50 21.81
N SER A 209 -15.17 -51.87 21.80
CA SER A 209 -16.40 -52.49 22.32
C SER A 209 -16.85 -53.70 21.50
N SER A 210 -16.72 -53.68 20.17
CA SER A 210 -17.09 -54.82 19.31
C SER A 210 -16.18 -56.03 19.51
N ASN A 211 -14.87 -55.82 19.73
CA ASN A 211 -13.93 -56.93 19.98
C ASN A 211 -14.14 -57.59 21.35
N SER A 212 -14.79 -56.89 22.29
CA SER A 212 -15.07 -57.41 23.64
C SER A 212 -16.21 -58.43 23.67
N GLN A 213 -17.12 -58.41 22.68
CA GLN A 213 -18.26 -59.33 22.60
C GLN A 213 -17.96 -60.67 21.90
N SER A 214 -16.79 -60.80 21.28
CA SER A 214 -16.35 -62.02 20.61
C SER A 214 -15.28 -62.78 21.40
N GLN A 215 -15.29 -62.72 22.73
CA GLN A 215 -14.58 -63.72 23.51
C GLN A 215 -15.37 -65.03 23.51
N PRO A 216 -14.89 -66.11 22.85
CA PRO A 216 -15.51 -67.42 22.97
C PRO A 216 -15.50 -67.83 24.44
N GLN A 217 -16.65 -68.33 24.93
CA GLN A 217 -16.75 -68.89 26.27
C GLN A 217 -15.59 -69.89 26.50
N PRO A 218 -14.87 -69.79 27.62
CA PRO A 218 -13.82 -70.75 27.93
C PRO A 218 -14.44 -72.14 27.99
N SER A 219 -14.10 -72.97 27.00
CA SER A 219 -14.37 -74.40 27.08
C SER A 219 -13.58 -74.98 28.26
N PRO A 220 -14.14 -75.91 29.03
CA PRO A 220 -13.48 -76.45 30.21
C PRO A 220 -12.21 -77.21 29.81
N VAL A 221 -11.04 -76.68 30.15
CA VAL A 221 -9.75 -77.33 29.93
C VAL A 221 -9.47 -78.28 31.07
N MET A 222 -9.44 -79.58 30.77
CA MET A 222 -8.85 -80.61 31.62
C MET A 222 -7.34 -80.41 31.71
N SER A 223 -6.82 -80.51 32.94
CA SER A 223 -5.40 -80.47 33.24
C SER A 223 -4.68 -81.66 32.60
N ASN A 224 -3.57 -81.40 31.93
CA ASN A 224 -2.50 -82.39 31.83
C ASN A 224 -1.16 -81.67 31.65
N GLY A 225 -0.20 -82.07 32.46
CA GLY A 225 1.12 -81.46 32.51
C GLY A 225 2.10 -82.02 31.49
N GLY A 226 3.27 -81.39 31.48
CA GLY A 226 4.52 -81.99 31.01
C GLY A 226 5.10 -81.34 29.75
N GLY A 227 6.37 -80.95 29.86
CA GLY A 227 7.29 -80.98 28.72
C GLY A 227 7.98 -79.66 28.38
N ASN A 228 9.26 -79.57 28.77
CA ASN A 228 10.29 -78.68 28.25
C ASN A 228 10.32 -78.59 26.72
N THR A 229 10.88 -77.50 26.17
CA THR A 229 11.92 -77.40 25.10
C THR A 229 11.91 -75.94 24.60
N GLU A 230 12.87 -75.10 24.98
CA GLU A 230 14.10 -74.73 24.24
C GLU A 230 13.92 -73.84 22.97
N GLN A 231 14.57 -72.68 23.03
CA GLN A 231 15.18 -71.85 21.95
C GLN A 231 14.34 -71.40 20.73
N ASN A 232 14.10 -70.08 20.61
CA ASN A 232 14.69 -69.24 19.54
C ASN A 232 14.32 -67.74 19.69
N PRO A 233 15.28 -66.79 19.70
CA PRO A 233 14.97 -65.36 19.59
C PRO A 233 15.06 -64.92 18.13
N GLN A 234 13.93 -64.79 17.44
CA GLN A 234 13.87 -64.07 16.17
C GLN A 234 13.18 -62.73 16.34
N ALA A 235 13.98 -61.69 16.12
CA ALA A 235 13.60 -60.29 16.09
C ALA A 235 12.55 -60.03 15.00
N ILE A 236 11.31 -59.75 15.41
CA ILE A 236 10.28 -59.21 14.53
C ILE A 236 10.49 -57.70 14.48
N GLN A 237 11.09 -57.22 13.40
CA GLN A 237 11.13 -55.81 13.03
C GLN A 237 9.72 -55.35 12.66
N SER A 238 9.06 -54.63 13.56
CA SER A 238 7.85 -53.86 13.29
C SER A 238 8.17 -52.63 12.44
N LYS A 239 8.37 -52.84 11.14
CA LYS A 239 8.27 -51.78 10.12
C LYS A 239 6.81 -51.57 9.79
N ASN A 240 6.21 -50.52 10.35
CA ASN A 240 5.20 -49.69 9.68
C ASN A 240 4.99 -48.41 10.49
N VAL A 241 6.07 -47.63 10.61
CA VAL A 241 5.94 -46.19 10.84
C VAL A 241 5.61 -45.61 9.47
N VAL A 242 4.34 -45.27 9.26
CA VAL A 242 3.95 -44.39 8.16
C VAL A 242 4.65 -43.06 8.42
N GLN A 243 5.77 -42.84 7.72
CA GLN A 243 6.38 -41.52 7.62
C GLN A 243 5.38 -40.63 6.91
N ILE A 244 4.62 -39.87 7.69
CA ILE A 244 3.93 -38.68 7.21
C ILE A 244 5.05 -37.77 6.71
N GLY A 245 5.24 -37.75 5.40
CA GLY A 245 6.29 -37.00 4.74
C GLY A 245 6.31 -35.57 5.27
N ASP A 246 7.51 -35.13 5.65
CA ASP A 246 7.79 -33.77 6.05
C ASP A 246 7.22 -32.81 5.01
N ASN A 247 6.08 -32.25 5.37
CA ASN A 247 5.44 -31.22 4.59
C ASN A 247 6.41 -30.04 4.60
N PRO A 248 7.01 -29.64 3.46
CA PRO A 248 7.92 -28.50 3.45
C PRO A 248 7.06 -27.27 3.63
N ARG A 249 6.73 -26.97 4.89
CA ARG A 249 6.26 -25.66 5.30
C ARG A 249 7.33 -24.72 4.83
N ARG A 250 7.08 -24.07 3.69
CA ARG A 250 7.75 -22.83 3.30
C ARG A 250 7.79 -21.98 4.55
N VAL A 251 8.98 -21.91 5.15
CA VAL A 251 9.29 -21.00 6.23
C VAL A 251 9.13 -19.63 5.62
N PHE A 252 7.92 -19.07 5.74
CA PHE A 252 7.68 -17.67 5.46
C PHE A 252 8.50 -16.92 6.50
N HIS A 253 9.71 -16.50 6.11
CA HIS A 253 10.59 -15.66 6.91
C HIS A 253 9.81 -14.42 7.35
N LYS A 254 9.37 -14.43 8.62
CA LYS A 254 8.78 -13.26 9.30
C LYS A 254 9.73 -12.06 9.31
N ASP A 255 11.02 -12.28 9.06
CA ASP A 255 12.07 -11.25 9.07
C ASP A 255 11.99 -10.27 7.89
N SER A 256 11.25 -10.59 6.83
CA SER A 256 11.10 -9.69 5.68
C SER A 256 10.13 -8.53 5.94
N GLN A 257 9.19 -8.66 6.89
CA GLN A 257 8.26 -7.57 7.23
C GLN A 257 8.77 -6.65 8.35
N ARG A 258 9.70 -7.12 9.20
CA ARG A 258 10.24 -6.31 10.31
C ARG A 258 11.22 -5.23 9.86
N ARG A 259 11.80 -5.31 8.67
CA ARG A 259 12.78 -4.32 8.18
C ARG A 259 12.17 -3.01 7.65
N MET A 260 10.85 -2.94 7.41
CA MET A 260 10.22 -1.71 6.91
C MET A 260 9.83 -0.71 8.02
N TRP A 261 9.99 -1.05 9.30
CA TRP A 261 9.47 -0.22 10.42
C TRP A 261 10.54 0.38 11.33
N LYS A 262 11.83 0.33 10.96
CA LYS A 262 12.94 0.86 11.78
C LYS A 262 13.71 2.03 11.15
N ALA A 263 13.12 2.76 10.21
CA ALA A 263 13.78 3.91 9.59
C ALA A 263 12.90 5.17 9.63
N VAL A 264 12.47 5.57 10.83
CA VAL A 264 12.09 6.96 11.16
C VAL A 264 12.28 7.14 12.67
N GLU A 265 13.49 7.49 13.09
CA GLU A 265 13.80 8.25 14.31
C GLU A 265 15.03 9.12 14.01
#